data_AF-S6I048-F1
#
_entry.id   AF-S6I048-F1
#
_cell.length_a   1.000
_cell.length_b   1.000
_cell.length_c   1.000
_cell.angle_alpha   90.00
_cell.angle_beta   90.00
_cell.angle_gamma   90.00
#
_symmetry.space_group_name_H-M   'P 1'
#
loop_
_entity.id
_entity.type
_entity.pdbx_description
1 polymer ?
#
loop_
_entity_poly.entity_id
_entity_poly.type
_entity_poly.pdbx_seq_one_letter_code
_entity_poly.pdbx_strand_id
1 'polypeptide(L)' 'MVVQMISIGEEAGSLDTMLDKVASFYEEEVDNAVDNMSSLMEPFIMVVLGTIVGGLVVGMYLPIFKLGSVV' A
#
# COMPACT_ATOMS: atom_id res chain seq x y z
N MET A 1 -3.69 20.52 12.48
CA MET A 1 -2.36 21.16 12.38
C MET A 1 -2.35 22.35 11.43
N VAL A 2 -2.89 22.23 10.22
CA VAL A 2 -2.94 23.31 9.21
C VAL A 2 -3.47 24.64 9.75
N VAL A 3 -4.61 24.63 10.45
CA VAL A 3 -5.21 25.85 11.04
C VAL A 3 -4.27 26.54 12.05
N GLN A 4 -3.50 25.78 12.82
CA GLN A 4 -2.51 26.34 13.74
C GLN A 4 -1.30 26.94 12.98
N MET A 5 -0.80 26.28 11.95
CA MET A 5 0.31 26.81 11.15
C MET A 5 -0.07 28.10 10.40
N ILE A 6 -1.30 28.16 9.88
CA ILE A 6 -1.86 29.35 9.25
C ILE A 6 -2.02 30.48 10.28
N SER A 7 -2.60 30.18 11.46
CA SER A 7 -2.75 31.17 12.54
C SER A 7 -1.41 31.74 13.02
N ILE A 8 -0.37 30.89 13.13
CA ILE A 8 0.99 31.32 13.51
C ILE A 8 1.62 32.17 12.39
N GLY A 9 1.42 31.80 11.12
CA GLY A 9 1.90 32.55 9.96
C GLY A 9 1.24 33.92 9.83
N GLU A 10 -0.06 34.02 10.12
CA GLU A 10 -0.80 35.27 10.11
C GLU A 10 -0.34 36.21 11.24
N GLU A 11 -0.15 35.68 12.46
CA GLU A 11 0.32 36.45 13.62
C GLU A 11 1.79 36.89 13.48
N ALA A 12 2.61 36.11 12.79
CA ALA A 12 4.01 36.42 12.50
C ALA A 12 4.22 37.21 11.19
N GLY A 13 3.15 37.54 10.44
CA GLY A 13 3.25 38.22 9.14
C GLY A 13 3.98 37.40 8.05
N SER A 14 4.03 36.08 8.19
CA SER A 14 4.74 35.12 7.34
C SER A 14 3.81 34.04 6.77
N LEU A 15 2.55 34.41 6.52
CA LEU A 15 1.51 33.50 6.04
C LEU A 15 1.92 32.74 4.78
N ASP A 16 2.55 33.43 3.81
CA ASP A 16 3.01 32.85 2.55
C ASP A 16 3.99 31.68 2.78
N THR A 17 4.99 31.90 3.64
CA THR A 17 5.95 30.87 4.05
C THR A 17 5.30 29.71 4.81
N MET A 18 4.25 29.98 5.59
CA MET A 18 3.52 28.91 6.29
C MET A 18 2.65 28.09 5.35
N LEU A 19 2.06 28.71 4.33
CA LEU A 19 1.29 28.00 3.30
C LEU A 19 2.19 27.09 2.46
N ASP A 20 3.38 27.55 2.08
CA ASP A 20 4.38 26.72 1.39
C ASP A 20 4.78 25.50 2.22
N LYS A 21 5.02 25.67 3.53
CA LYS A 21 5.30 24.54 4.42
C LYS A 21 4.16 23.55 4.51
N VAL A 22 2.92 24.03 4.56
CA VAL A 22 1.73 23.15 4.58
C VAL A 22 1.63 22.39 3.25
N ALA A 23 1.89 23.04 2.12
CA ALA A 23 1.90 22.39 0.81
C ALA A 23 2.94 21.27 0.76
N SER A 24 4.20 21.54 1.13
CA SER A 24 5.25 20.52 1.15
C SER A 24 4.95 19.38 2.11
N PHE A 25 4.34 19.66 3.27
CA PHE A 25 3.93 18.61 4.21
C PHE A 25 2.89 17.66 3.60
N TYR A 26 1.88 18.21 2.91
CA TYR A 26 0.87 17.37 2.26
C TYR A 26 1.41 16.63 1.03
N GLU A 27 2.33 17.24 0.29
CA GLU A 27 3.03 16.56 -0.81
C GLU A 27 3.80 15.34 -0.28
N GLU A 28 4.54 15.51 0.81
CA GLU A 28 5.25 14.41 1.48
C GLU A 28 4.29 13.35 2.04
N GLU A 29 3.15 13.73 2.62
CA GLU A 29 2.13 12.76 3.04
C GLU A 29 1.58 11.94 1.87
N VAL A 30 1.33 12.59 0.72
CA VAL A 30 0.82 11.92 -0.48
C VAL A 30 1.88 10.99 -1.07
N ASP A 31 3.12 11.42 -1.20
CA ASP A 31 4.22 10.58 -1.70
C ASP A 31 4.42 9.36 -0.81
N ASN A 32 4.45 9.54 0.52
CA ASN A 32 4.52 8.44 1.47
C ASN A 32 3.32 7.49 1.34
N ALA A 33 2.12 8.01 1.12
CA ALA A 33 0.94 7.16 0.90
C ALA A 33 1.06 6.33 -0.38
N VAL A 34 1.56 6.93 -1.47
CA VAL A 34 1.78 6.26 -2.76
C VAL A 34 2.86 5.19 -2.65
N ASP A 35 3.96 5.47 -1.96
CA ASP A 35 5.04 4.50 -1.72
C ASP A 35 4.56 3.32 -0.86
N ASN A 36 3.78 3.60 0.18
CA ASN A 36 3.16 2.57 0.99
C ASN A 36 2.17 1.72 0.18
N MET A 37 1.36 2.33 -0.68
CA MET A 37 0.48 1.57 -1.58
C MET A 37 1.28 0.68 -2.54
N SER A 38 2.38 1.19 -3.10
CA SER A 38 3.24 0.46 -4.03
C SER A 38 3.95 -0.70 -3.34
N SER A 39 4.48 -0.51 -2.13
CA SER A 39 5.12 -1.59 -1.36
C SER A 39 4.17 -2.71 -0.96
N LEU A 40 2.88 -2.42 -0.77
CA LEU A 40 1.85 -3.43 -0.50
C LEU A 40 1.42 -4.22 -1.76
N MET A 41 1.70 -3.71 -2.96
CA MET A 41 1.39 -4.45 -4.19
C MET A 41 2.23 -5.72 -4.33
N GLU A 42 3.50 -5.70 -3.93
CA GLU A 42 4.39 -6.86 -4.00
C GLU A 42 3.87 -8.08 -3.20
N PRO A 43 3.57 -7.96 -1.89
CA PRO A 43 3.01 -9.08 -1.14
C PRO A 43 1.65 -9.52 -1.65
N PHE A 44 0.82 -8.61 -2.17
CA PHE A 44 -0.46 -8.97 -2.79
C PHE A 44 -0.25 -9.88 -4.01
N ILE A 45 0.67 -9.53 -4.90
CA ILE A 45 1.03 -10.34 -6.08
C ILE A 45 1.55 -11.72 -5.64
N MET A 46 2.40 -11.77 -4.60
CA MET A 46 2.92 -13.05 -4.08
C MET A 46 1.80 -13.97 -3.55
N VAL A 47 0.81 -13.44 -2.84
CA VAL A 47 -0.34 -14.22 -2.35
C VAL A 47 -1.17 -14.76 -3.52
N VAL A 48 -1.42 -13.94 -4.54
CA VAL A 48 -2.18 -14.36 -5.73
C VAL A 48 -1.43 -15.46 -6.49
N LEU A 49 -0.13 -15.27 -6.75
CA LEU A 49 0.71 -16.28 -7.41
C LEU A 49 0.79 -17.58 -6.62
N GLY A 50 1.01 -17.49 -5.30
CA GLY A 50 1.03 -18.66 -4.43
C GLY A 50 -0.28 -19.44 -4.44
N THR A 51 -1.42 -18.74 -4.50
CA THR A 51 -2.75 -19.36 -4.60
C THR A 51 -2.94 -20.07 -5.94
N ILE A 52 -2.54 -19.44 -7.05
CA ILE A 52 -2.63 -20.05 -8.39
C ILE A 52 -1.74 -21.29 -8.47
N VAL A 53 -0.48 -21.18 -8.06
CA VAL A 53 0.47 -22.31 -8.09
C VAL A 53 0.03 -23.43 -7.15
N GLY A 54 -0.40 -23.09 -5.93
CA GLY A 54 -0.93 -24.06 -4.97
C GLY A 54 -2.17 -24.78 -5.51
N GLY A 55 -3.09 -24.05 -6.15
CA GLY A 55 -4.26 -24.61 -6.81
C GLY A 55 -3.90 -25.57 -7.95
N LEU A 56 -2.89 -25.23 -8.76
CA LEU A 56 -2.38 -26.11 -9.82
C LEU A 56 -1.78 -27.40 -9.27
N VAL A 57 -0.95 -27.31 -8.22
CA VAL A 57 -0.35 -28.49 -7.57
C VAL A 57 -1.45 -29.41 -7.04
N VAL A 58 -2.40 -28.86 -6.27
CA VAL A 58 -3.53 -29.65 -5.77
C VAL A 58 -4.31 -30.27 -6.94
N GLY A 59 -4.62 -29.50 -7.99
CA GLY A 59 -5.33 -29.99 -9.17
C GLY A 59 -4.63 -31.13 -9.90
N MET A 60 -3.29 -31.13 -9.96
CA MET A 60 -2.51 -32.19 -10.60
C MET A 60 -2.34 -33.43 -9.72
N TYR A 61 -2.14 -33.27 -8.41
CA TYR A 61 -1.86 -34.40 -7.52
C TYR A 61 -3.12 -35.07 -6.94
N LEU A 62 -4.21 -34.33 -6.73
CA LEU A 62 -5.48 -34.86 -6.22
C LEU A 62 -6.07 -36.00 -7.08
N PRO A 63 -6.04 -35.99 -8.43
CA PRO A 63 -6.46 -37.14 -9.23
C PRO A 63 -5.53 -38.34 -9.07
N ILE A 64 -4.22 -38.13 -8.88
CA ILE A 64 -3.27 -39.23 -8.60
C ILE A 64 -3.62 -39.91 -7.29
N PHE A 65 -3.92 -39.14 -6.24
CA PHE A 65 -4.37 -39.69 -4.95
C PHE A 65 -5.72 -40.42 -5.04
N LYS A 66 -6.67 -39.90 -5.83
CA LYS A 66 -7.96 -40.56 -6.06
C LYS A 66 -7.84 -41.86 -6.83
N LEU A 67 -6.88 -41.99 -7.75
CA LEU A 67 -6.60 -43.25 -8.45
C LEU A 67 -5.93 -44.27 -7.52
N GLY A 68 -5.06 -43.82 -6.61
CA GLY A 68 -4.44 -44.67 -5.60
C GLY A 68 -5.39 -45.19 -4.52
N SER A 69 -6.52 -44.51 -4.27
CA SER A 69 -7.53 -44.96 -3.29
C SER A 69 -8.63 -45.88 -3.87
N VAL A 70 -8.58 -46.16 -5.18
CA VAL A 70 -9.55 -47.03 -5.88
C VAL A 70 -9.00 -48.45 -6.08
N VAL A 71 -7.77 -48.72 -5.65
CA VAL A 71 -7.14 -50.06 -5.66
C VAL A 71 -7.04 -50.61 -4.24
#